data_AF-A0A0C9Z7U4-F1
#
_entry.id   AF-A0A0C9Z7U4-F1
#
_cell.length_a   1.000
_cell.length_b   1.000
_cell.length_c   1.000
_cell.angle_alpha   90.00
_cell.angle_beta   90.00
_cell.angle_gamma   90.00
#
_symmetry.space_group_name_H-M   'P 1'
#
loop_
_entity.id
_entity.type
_entity.pdbx_description
1 polymer ?
#
loop_
_entity_poly.entity_id
_entity_poly.type
_entity_poly.pdbx_seq_one_letter_code
_entity_poly.pdbx_strand_id
1 'polypeptide(L)'
;MVPIEVESQEIAHATLHVALPWYTHVYTLPFLSLYPLLAYAYYVRYDDWIKSEEWTFLFCVLLGAGHALSFLVTRWSAAAKTWVTTRPASSVEEADCVRLIPLPHRGQGEIVPLIKRIKTEPLSYSFNYQRDTYVASKVSPVTFARLPYPSTLRPPLSDFLAPSGLATHQAPALKSLYGKNEFNIPIPSFSELFGEHATAPFFVFQIFCVALWCLDEYWYYSLFTLFMLVMFECTVVCG
;
A
#
# COMPACT_ATOMS: atom_id res chain seq x y z
N MET A 1 13.65 0.77 -13.93
CA MET A 1 12.35 0.12 -13.66
C MET A 1 12.03 -0.74 -14.85
N VAL A 2 11.67 -2.01 -14.66
CA VAL A 2 11.21 -2.86 -15.76
C VAL A 2 9.72 -2.59 -15.95
N PRO A 3 9.32 -1.88 -17.02
CA PRO A 3 7.91 -1.75 -17.35
C PRO A 3 7.38 -3.12 -17.77
N ILE A 4 6.15 -3.40 -17.41
CA ILE A 4 5.43 -4.58 -17.89
C ILE A 4 4.20 -4.13 -18.64
N GLU A 5 3.81 -4.92 -19.63
CA GLU A 5 2.59 -4.68 -20.37
C GLU A 5 1.42 -5.36 -19.66
N VAL A 6 0.30 -4.67 -19.55
CA VAL A 6 -0.93 -5.23 -18.98
C VAL A 6 -2.05 -5.01 -19.99
N GLU A 7 -2.57 -6.09 -20.55
CA GLU A 7 -3.72 -6.08 -21.45
C GLU A 7 -5.00 -5.85 -20.62
N SER A 8 -5.30 -4.57 -20.37
CA SER A 8 -6.46 -4.13 -19.59
C SER A 8 -7.00 -2.79 -20.10
N GLN A 9 -8.30 -2.57 -19.93
CA GLN A 9 -8.95 -1.27 -20.15
C GLN A 9 -8.98 -0.40 -18.89
N GLU A 10 -8.35 -0.86 -17.79
CA GLU A 10 -8.33 -0.17 -16.51
C GLU A 10 -6.94 0.33 -16.14
N ILE A 11 -5.89 -0.34 -16.61
CA ILE A 11 -4.49 -0.10 -16.22
C ILE A 11 -3.76 0.60 -17.37
N ALA A 12 -3.18 1.77 -17.10
CA ALA A 12 -2.38 2.50 -18.07
C ALA A 12 -0.93 2.02 -18.07
N HIS A 13 -0.34 1.88 -16.88
CA HIS A 13 1.06 1.49 -16.71
C HIS A 13 1.24 0.58 -15.51
N ALA A 14 2.20 -0.34 -15.62
CA ALA A 14 2.56 -1.24 -14.54
C ALA A 14 4.08 -1.43 -14.48
N THR A 15 4.61 -1.57 -13.27
CA THR A 15 6.05 -1.75 -13.02
C THR A 15 6.27 -2.79 -11.92
N LEU A 16 7.34 -3.57 -12.07
CA LEU A 16 7.73 -4.59 -11.10
C LEU A 16 8.62 -4.03 -10.00
N HIS A 17 8.36 -4.46 -8.76
CA HIS A 17 9.08 -4.00 -7.58
C HIS A 17 9.38 -5.13 -6.60
N VAL A 18 10.48 -4.98 -5.88
CA VAL A 18 10.88 -5.83 -4.74
C VAL A 18 10.56 -5.07 -3.46
N ALA A 19 9.91 -5.75 -2.51
CA ALA A 19 9.57 -5.13 -1.24
C ALA A 19 10.83 -4.92 -0.40
N LEU A 20 10.97 -3.74 0.20
CA LEU A 20 12.07 -3.46 1.12
C LEU A 20 11.71 -3.94 2.53
N PRO A 21 12.70 -4.38 3.34
CA PRO A 21 12.48 -4.63 4.74
C PRO A 21 12.07 -3.35 5.47
N TRP A 22 11.12 -3.46 6.40
CA TRP A 22 10.53 -2.31 7.11
C TRP A 22 11.54 -1.40 7.81
N TYR A 23 12.67 -1.96 8.25
CA TYR A 23 13.73 -1.20 8.93
C TYR A 23 14.54 -0.32 7.98
N THR A 24 14.51 -0.58 6.67
CA THR A 24 15.22 0.24 5.66
C THR A 24 14.37 1.40 5.15
N HIS A 25 13.10 1.47 5.55
CA HIS A 25 12.22 2.55 5.12
C HIS A 25 12.74 3.90 5.62
N VAL A 26 12.50 4.95 4.83
CA VAL A 26 12.93 6.33 5.12
C VAL A 26 12.41 6.83 6.47
N TYR A 27 11.21 6.41 6.87
CA TYR A 27 10.65 6.75 8.17
C TYR A 27 11.25 5.95 9.33
N THR A 28 12.04 4.89 9.07
CA THR A 28 12.64 4.05 10.11
C THR A 28 14.11 4.42 10.34
N LEU A 29 15.00 4.14 9.39
CA LEU A 29 16.45 4.18 9.63
C LEU A 29 17.00 5.61 9.86
N PRO A 30 16.68 6.62 9.02
CA PRO A 30 17.04 8.01 9.29
C PRO A 30 16.56 8.47 10.67
N PHE A 31 15.26 8.31 10.96
CA PHE A 31 14.69 8.80 12.22
C PHE A 31 15.24 8.06 13.44
N LEU A 32 15.46 6.74 13.35
CA LEU A 32 16.10 5.96 14.41
C LEU A 32 17.49 6.48 14.76
N SER A 33 18.24 7.03 13.79
CA SER A 33 19.54 7.66 14.04
C SER A 33 19.43 9.10 14.56
N LEU A 34 18.40 9.84 14.16
CA LEU A 34 18.21 11.24 14.55
C LEU A 34 17.74 11.41 16.01
N TYR A 35 16.94 10.48 16.55
CA TYR A 35 16.54 10.51 17.95
C TYR A 35 17.71 10.45 18.95
N PRO A 36 18.63 9.47 18.88
CA PRO A 36 19.78 9.43 19.78
C PRO A 36 20.76 10.57 19.50
N LEU A 37 20.84 11.07 18.26
CA LEU A 37 21.64 12.27 17.94
C LEU A 37 21.09 13.51 18.65
N LEU A 38 19.77 13.72 18.60
CA LEU A 38 19.11 14.82 19.32
C LEU A 38 19.25 14.65 20.83
N ALA A 39 19.12 13.42 21.35
CA ALA A 39 19.35 13.14 22.77
C ALA A 39 20.80 13.45 23.18
N TYR A 40 21.80 13.08 22.38
CA TYR A 40 23.19 13.43 22.63
C TYR A 40 23.42 14.95 22.57
N ALA A 41 22.85 15.62 21.57
CA ALA A 41 22.89 17.07 21.44
C ALA A 41 22.31 17.76 22.69
N TYR A 42 21.21 17.22 23.23
CA TYR A 42 20.54 17.77 24.42
C TYR A 42 21.26 17.45 25.73
N TYR A 43 21.70 16.22 25.95
CA TYR A 43 22.28 15.82 27.24
C TYR A 43 23.79 16.08 27.37
N VAL A 44 24.53 16.16 26.25
CA VAL A 44 26.00 16.24 26.27
C VAL A 44 26.52 17.52 25.62
N ARG A 45 25.90 17.99 24.53
CA ARG A 45 26.37 19.13 23.75
C ARG A 45 25.41 20.31 23.74
N TYR A 46 24.63 20.47 24.81
CA TYR A 46 23.59 21.50 24.87
C TYR A 46 24.17 22.89 24.63
N ASP A 47 25.20 23.26 25.37
CA ASP A 47 25.84 24.59 25.32
C ASP A 47 26.62 24.81 24.01
N ASP A 48 27.05 23.75 23.34
CA ASP A 48 27.82 23.82 22.09
C ASP A 48 26.91 23.89 20.86
N TRP A 49 25.84 23.08 20.83
CA TRP A 49 25.03 22.82 19.64
C TRP A 49 23.63 23.44 19.68
N ILE A 50 22.95 23.42 20.83
CA ILE A 50 21.53 23.83 20.92
C ILE A 50 21.39 25.24 21.49
N LYS A 51 22.08 25.56 22.59
CA LYS A 51 22.22 26.88 23.22
C LYS A 51 20.93 27.56 23.72
N SER A 52 19.75 27.05 23.42
CA SER A 52 18.46 27.60 23.86
C SER A 52 17.36 26.54 23.93
N GLU A 53 16.43 26.73 24.85
CA GLU A 53 15.25 25.91 25.01
C GLU A 53 14.33 25.98 23.79
N GLU A 54 14.24 27.17 23.16
CA GLU A 54 13.47 27.38 21.93
C GLU A 54 13.98 26.49 20.78
N TRP A 55 15.30 26.37 20.63
CA TRP A 55 15.91 25.49 19.63
C TRP A 55 15.66 24.02 19.94
N THR A 56 15.69 23.64 21.21
CA THR A 56 15.32 22.29 21.64
C THR A 56 13.89 21.96 21.21
N PHE A 57 12.95 22.86 21.50
CA PHE A 57 11.55 22.71 21.13
C PHE A 57 11.39 22.57 19.61
N LEU A 58 12.02 23.45 18.83
CA LEU A 58 11.97 23.41 17.37
C LEU A 58 12.53 22.09 16.82
N PHE A 59 13.65 21.58 17.34
CA PHE A 59 14.21 20.31 16.90
C PHE A 59 13.31 19.12 17.26
N CYS A 60 12.72 19.11 18.46
CA CYS A 60 11.77 18.08 18.88
C CYS A 60 10.53 18.04 17.98
N VAL A 61 9.92 19.20 17.74
CA VAL A 61 8.73 19.33 16.87
C VAL A 61 9.08 18.94 15.44
N LEU A 62 10.19 19.44 14.89
CA LEU A 62 10.62 19.12 13.53
C LEU A 62 10.91 17.63 13.36
N LEU A 63 11.60 17.01 14.32
CA LEU A 63 11.92 15.59 14.27
C LEU A 63 10.65 14.74 14.38
N GLY A 64 9.78 15.03 15.35
CA GLY A 64 8.53 14.30 15.56
C GLY A 64 7.54 14.45 14.41
N ALA A 65 7.27 15.69 13.99
CA ALA A 65 6.37 15.97 12.88
C ALA A 65 6.94 15.46 11.55
N GLY A 66 8.24 15.62 11.32
CA GLY A 66 8.92 15.07 10.15
C GLY A 66 8.82 13.54 10.08
N HIS A 67 8.98 12.85 11.21
CA HIS A 67 8.82 11.41 11.30
C HIS A 67 7.39 10.99 10.95
N ALA A 68 6.40 11.60 11.61
CA ALA A 68 4.99 11.33 11.35
C ALA A 68 4.60 11.60 9.89
N LEU A 69 5.05 12.73 9.32
CA LEU A 69 4.77 13.10 7.95
C LEU A 69 5.42 12.14 6.94
N SER A 70 6.65 11.69 7.20
CA SER A 70 7.34 10.72 6.35
C SER A 70 6.59 9.39 6.26
N PHE A 71 5.91 8.99 7.34
CA PHE A 71 4.99 7.85 7.33
C PHE A 71 3.68 8.18 6.60
N LEU A 72 3.03 9.29 6.92
CA LEU A 72 1.71 9.68 6.35
C LEU A 72 1.74 9.89 4.84
N VAL A 73 2.84 10.43 4.30
CA VAL A 73 3.02 10.60 2.85
C VAL A 73 2.93 9.25 2.11
N THR A 74 3.34 8.14 2.74
CA THR A 74 3.17 6.79 2.16
C THR A 74 1.73 6.29 2.17
N ARG A 75 0.84 6.91 2.94
CA ARG A 75 -0.60 6.62 2.95
C ARG A 75 -1.35 7.47 1.93
N TRP A 76 -0.93 8.71 1.73
CA TRP A 76 -1.60 9.65 0.82
C TRP A 76 -1.22 9.47 -0.66
N SER A 77 -0.08 8.84 -0.94
CA SER A 77 0.41 8.69 -2.30
C SER A 77 0.99 7.30 -2.53
N ALA A 78 0.38 6.56 -3.46
CA ALA A 78 0.93 5.28 -3.92
C ALA A 78 2.31 5.43 -4.56
N ALA A 79 2.59 6.58 -5.20
CA ALA A 79 3.91 6.87 -5.75
C ALA A 79 4.95 7.02 -4.64
N ALA A 80 4.63 7.77 -3.59
CA ALA A 80 5.52 7.94 -2.45
C ALA A 80 5.69 6.63 -1.67
N LYS A 81 4.60 5.87 -1.47
CA LYS A 81 4.65 4.52 -0.90
C LYS A 81 5.64 3.63 -1.65
N THR A 82 5.54 3.59 -2.98
CA THR A 82 6.46 2.81 -3.83
C THR A 82 7.91 3.26 -3.58
N TRP A 83 8.16 4.57 -3.61
CA TRP A 83 9.50 5.10 -3.43
C TRP A 83 10.10 4.76 -2.05
N VAL A 84 9.29 4.78 -0.98
CA VAL A 84 9.76 4.50 0.39
C VAL A 84 9.89 3.00 0.68
N THR A 85 8.96 2.17 0.19
CA THR A 85 8.82 0.78 0.64
C THR A 85 9.28 -0.24 -0.38
N THR A 86 9.67 0.17 -1.59
CA THR A 86 10.07 -0.76 -2.64
C THR A 86 11.27 -0.26 -3.43
N ARG A 87 11.94 -1.21 -4.12
CA ARG A 87 12.91 -0.89 -5.17
C ARG A 87 12.47 -1.50 -6.50
N PRO A 88 12.88 -0.95 -7.65
CA PRO A 88 12.61 -1.56 -8.93
C PRO A 88 13.17 -2.99 -9.01
N ALA A 89 12.38 -3.93 -9.54
CA ALA A 89 12.84 -5.27 -9.85
C ALA A 89 13.48 -5.33 -11.25
N SER A 90 14.41 -6.25 -11.46
CA SER A 90 15.06 -6.50 -12.76
C SER A 90 14.36 -7.60 -13.57
N SER A 91 13.57 -8.44 -12.91
CA SER A 91 12.82 -9.52 -13.55
C SER A 91 11.55 -9.88 -12.75
N VAL A 92 10.66 -10.68 -13.33
CA VAL A 92 9.41 -11.14 -12.69
C VAL A 92 9.71 -12.13 -11.56
N GLU A 93 10.76 -12.92 -11.71
CA GLU A 93 11.22 -13.90 -10.73
C GLU A 93 11.66 -13.21 -9.44
N GLU A 94 12.33 -12.06 -9.56
CA GLU A 94 12.80 -11.24 -8.44
C GLU A 94 11.66 -10.46 -7.78
N ALA A 95 10.68 -10.00 -8.56
CA ALA A 95 9.64 -9.08 -8.10
C ALA A 95 8.72 -9.69 -7.02
N ASP A 96 8.36 -8.92 -6.01
CA ASP A 96 7.40 -9.33 -4.96
C ASP A 96 6.05 -8.64 -5.13
N CYS A 97 6.04 -7.50 -5.80
CA CYS A 97 4.85 -6.68 -5.97
C CYS A 97 4.85 -5.96 -7.32
N VAL A 98 3.65 -5.54 -7.73
CA VAL A 98 3.40 -4.80 -8.95
C VAL A 98 2.81 -3.46 -8.57
N ARG A 99 3.44 -2.38 -9.01
CA ARG A 99 2.83 -1.05 -8.93
C ARG A 99 1.99 -0.81 -10.18
N LEU A 100 0.73 -0.51 -9.97
CA LEU A 100 -0.27 -0.26 -11.00
C LEU A 100 -0.65 1.22 -11.01
N ILE A 101 -0.72 1.78 -12.21
CA ILE A 101 -1.22 3.13 -12.46
C ILE A 101 -2.46 2.97 -13.34
N PRO A 102 -3.66 3.26 -12.82
CA PRO A 102 -4.88 3.15 -13.60
C PRO A 102 -4.94 4.23 -14.69
N LEU A 103 -5.80 4.00 -15.68
CA LEU A 103 -6.22 5.03 -16.62
C LEU A 103 -6.97 6.16 -15.88
N PRO A 104 -6.98 7.38 -16.44
CA PRO A 104 -7.76 8.48 -15.88
C PRO A 104 -9.21 8.05 -15.62
N HIS A 105 -9.72 8.40 -14.43
CA HIS A 105 -11.08 8.06 -13.96
C HIS A 105 -11.35 6.56 -13.73
N ARG A 106 -10.32 5.70 -13.69
CA ARG A 106 -10.45 4.25 -13.39
C ARG A 106 -9.92 3.86 -12.02
N GLY A 107 -9.95 4.79 -11.05
CA GLY A 107 -9.53 4.57 -9.68
C GLY A 107 -8.17 5.18 -9.35
N GLN A 108 -7.55 4.70 -8.27
CA GLN A 108 -6.25 5.18 -7.79
C GLN A 108 -5.14 4.16 -8.05
N GLY A 109 -3.90 4.66 -8.16
CA GLY A 109 -2.72 3.81 -8.25
C GLY A 109 -2.51 3.01 -6.98
N GLU A 110 -2.07 1.77 -7.12
CA GLU A 110 -1.91 0.84 -6.01
C GLU A 110 -0.67 -0.04 -6.21
N ILE A 111 -0.13 -0.57 -5.11
CA ILE A 111 0.89 -1.60 -5.13
C ILE A 111 0.24 -2.88 -4.65
N VAL A 112 0.18 -3.89 -5.52
CA VAL A 112 -0.45 -5.18 -5.25
C VAL A 112 0.61 -6.29 -5.16
N PRO A 113 0.41 -7.30 -4.31
CA PRO A 113 1.35 -8.42 -4.21
C PRO A 113 1.35 -9.26 -5.49
N LEU A 114 2.54 -9.68 -5.91
CA LEU A 114 2.72 -10.63 -7.01
C LEU A 114 2.68 -12.05 -6.45
N ILE A 115 1.68 -12.82 -6.86
CA ILE A 115 1.47 -14.21 -6.44
C ILE A 115 2.22 -15.12 -7.42
N LYS A 116 3.13 -15.94 -6.88
CA LYS A 116 3.94 -16.93 -7.62
C LYS A 116 3.43 -18.33 -7.27
N ARG A 117 2.77 -19.02 -8.21
CA ARG A 117 2.18 -20.35 -7.97
C ARG A 117 3.19 -21.49 -8.18
N ILE A 118 3.70 -21.66 -9.40
CA ILE A 118 4.60 -22.76 -9.82
C ILE A 118 5.75 -22.21 -10.69
N LYS A 119 6.99 -22.19 -10.19
CA LYS A 119 8.14 -21.55 -10.87
C LYS A 119 8.44 -22.05 -12.29
N THR A 120 8.00 -23.25 -12.66
CA THR A 120 8.26 -23.88 -13.96
C THR A 120 7.27 -23.52 -15.07
N GLU A 121 6.16 -22.84 -14.76
CA GLU A 121 5.14 -22.49 -15.77
C GLU A 121 5.00 -20.97 -15.92
N PRO A 122 4.94 -20.43 -17.15
CA PRO A 122 4.81 -18.99 -17.38
C PRO A 122 3.49 -18.41 -16.84
N LEU A 123 2.41 -19.21 -16.78
CA LEU A 123 1.11 -18.85 -16.17
C LEU A 123 1.14 -18.80 -14.63
N SER A 124 2.30 -18.96 -14.00
CA SER A 124 2.42 -19.02 -12.55
C SER A 124 2.37 -17.69 -11.84
N TYR A 125 2.63 -16.59 -12.56
CA TYR A 125 2.61 -15.26 -12.01
C TYR A 125 1.22 -14.66 -12.17
N SER A 126 0.67 -14.19 -11.07
CA SER A 126 -0.62 -13.51 -11.06
C SER A 126 -0.67 -12.41 -10.03
N PHE A 127 -1.53 -11.43 -10.24
CA PHE A 127 -1.87 -10.44 -9.23
C PHE A 127 -3.36 -10.15 -9.32
N ASN A 128 -3.93 -9.60 -8.26
CA ASN A 128 -5.31 -9.16 -8.25
C ASN A 128 -5.35 -7.63 -8.20
N TYR A 129 -6.19 -7.02 -9.01
CA TYR A 129 -6.44 -5.59 -9.00
C TYR A 129 -7.93 -5.34 -9.24
N GLN A 130 -8.56 -4.53 -8.39
CA GLN A 130 -10.00 -4.23 -8.46
C GLN A 130 -10.90 -5.49 -8.58
N ARG A 131 -10.53 -6.57 -7.87
CA ARG A 131 -11.19 -7.91 -7.90
C ARG A 131 -11.02 -8.69 -9.20
N ASP A 132 -10.25 -8.20 -10.15
CA ASP A 132 -9.87 -8.95 -11.34
C ASP A 132 -8.51 -9.62 -11.16
N THR A 133 -8.44 -10.89 -11.56
CA THR A 133 -7.18 -11.65 -11.60
C THR A 133 -6.50 -11.45 -12.94
N TYR A 134 -5.26 -10.99 -12.89
CA TYR A 134 -4.36 -10.87 -14.02
C TYR A 134 -3.30 -11.96 -13.95
N VAL A 135 -3.03 -12.63 -15.06
CA VAL A 135 -2.08 -13.75 -15.17
C VAL A 135 -1.07 -13.44 -16.26
N ALA A 136 0.18 -13.84 -16.06
CA ALA A 136 1.23 -13.70 -17.07
C ALA A 136 0.92 -14.56 -18.30
N SER A 137 0.81 -13.90 -19.46
CA SER A 137 0.60 -14.53 -20.78
C SER A 137 1.93 -14.76 -21.50
N LYS A 138 2.87 -13.80 -21.38
CA LYS A 138 4.20 -13.83 -21.99
C LYS A 138 5.24 -13.45 -20.96
N VAL A 139 6.44 -14.03 -21.08
CA VAL A 139 7.58 -13.75 -20.18
C VAL A 139 8.63 -12.87 -20.86
N SER A 140 8.62 -12.75 -22.20
CA SER A 140 9.53 -11.88 -22.94
C SER A 140 8.84 -11.31 -24.21
N PRO A 141 8.41 -10.03 -24.20
CA PRO A 141 8.30 -9.16 -23.02
C PRO A 141 7.28 -9.71 -22.01
N VAL A 142 7.39 -9.27 -20.76
CA VAL A 142 6.46 -9.68 -19.71
C VAL A 142 5.13 -8.97 -19.95
N THR A 143 4.11 -9.78 -20.26
CA THR A 143 2.75 -9.28 -20.52
C THR A 143 1.77 -10.02 -19.62
N PHE A 144 1.00 -9.26 -18.84
CA PHE A 144 -0.12 -9.78 -18.07
C PHE A 144 -1.42 -9.53 -18.82
N ALA A 145 -2.33 -10.50 -18.79
CA ALA A 145 -3.68 -10.34 -19.30
C ALA A 145 -4.67 -10.77 -18.24
N ARG A 146 -5.93 -10.35 -18.37
CA ARG A 146 -6.99 -10.86 -17.52
C ARG A 146 -7.08 -12.38 -17.66
N LEU A 147 -7.42 -13.06 -16.57
CA LEU A 147 -7.62 -14.50 -16.52
C LEU A 147 -8.45 -14.96 -17.74
N PRO A 148 -7.89 -15.78 -18.65
CA PRO A 148 -8.57 -16.11 -19.90
C PRO A 148 -9.68 -17.11 -19.63
N TYR A 149 -10.88 -16.81 -20.14
CA TYR A 149 -11.99 -17.75 -20.19
C TYR A 149 -12.15 -18.27 -21.62
N PRO A 150 -12.72 -19.48 -21.83
CA PRO A 150 -12.94 -20.01 -23.18
C PRO A 150 -13.72 -19.06 -24.10
N SER A 151 -14.66 -18.30 -23.54
CA SER A 151 -15.44 -17.30 -24.26
C SER A 151 -14.65 -16.05 -24.67
N THR A 152 -13.52 -15.75 -24.01
CA THR A 152 -12.69 -14.58 -24.31
C THR A 152 -12.17 -14.61 -25.75
N LEU A 153 -11.93 -15.81 -26.29
CA LEU A 153 -11.47 -16.01 -27.68
C LEU A 153 -12.58 -15.90 -28.73
N ARG A 154 -13.84 -15.67 -28.32
CA ARG A 154 -15.02 -15.64 -29.19
C ARG A 154 -15.11 -16.85 -30.13
N PRO A 155 -15.07 -18.09 -29.59
CA PRO A 155 -15.18 -19.28 -30.41
C PRO A 155 -16.55 -19.35 -31.12
N PRO A 156 -16.64 -20.07 -32.25
CA PRO A 156 -17.91 -20.26 -32.95
C PRO A 156 -18.94 -20.99 -32.08
N LEU A 157 -20.23 -20.74 -32.34
CA LEU A 157 -21.33 -21.35 -31.57
C LEU A 157 -21.26 -22.88 -31.56
N SER A 158 -20.74 -23.49 -32.63
CA SER A 158 -20.55 -24.94 -32.77
C SER A 158 -19.83 -25.56 -31.58
N ASP A 159 -18.85 -24.86 -31.00
CA ASP A 159 -18.00 -25.36 -29.93
C ASP A 159 -18.78 -25.54 -28.61
N PHE A 160 -19.94 -24.88 -28.48
CA PHE A 160 -20.81 -24.96 -27.32
C PHE A 160 -22.02 -25.88 -27.50
N LEU A 161 -22.25 -26.42 -28.71
CA LEU A 161 -23.44 -27.25 -28.98
C LEU A 161 -23.33 -28.68 -28.45
N ALA A 162 -22.10 -29.19 -28.29
CA ALA A 162 -21.85 -30.54 -27.78
C ALA A 162 -20.64 -30.57 -26.83
N PRO A 163 -20.73 -29.90 -25.66
CA PRO A 163 -19.61 -29.82 -24.74
C PRO A 163 -19.35 -31.19 -24.09
N SER A 164 -18.09 -31.61 -24.07
CA SER A 164 -17.65 -32.72 -23.21
C SER A 164 -17.59 -32.25 -21.76
N GLY A 165 -18.10 -33.07 -20.83
CA GLY A 165 -17.96 -32.82 -19.40
C GLY A 165 -16.49 -32.76 -18.96
N LEU A 166 -16.23 -32.04 -17.86
CA LEU A 166 -14.88 -31.91 -17.33
C LEU A 166 -14.35 -33.24 -16.77
N ALA A 167 -13.19 -33.69 -17.24
CA ALA A 167 -12.57 -34.90 -16.73
C ALA A 167 -12.01 -34.69 -15.31
N THR A 168 -12.16 -35.68 -14.43
CA THR A 168 -11.77 -35.59 -13.01
C THR A 168 -10.30 -35.20 -12.80
N HIS A 169 -9.39 -35.64 -13.69
CA HIS A 169 -7.96 -35.33 -13.59
C HIS A 169 -7.64 -33.86 -13.93
N GLN A 170 -8.50 -33.16 -14.68
CA GLN A 170 -8.31 -31.76 -15.06
C GLN A 170 -8.84 -30.80 -13.99
N ALA A 171 -9.80 -31.25 -13.18
CA ALA A 171 -10.47 -30.42 -12.18
C ALA A 171 -9.51 -29.73 -11.18
N PRO A 172 -8.47 -30.39 -10.63
CA PRO A 172 -7.54 -29.71 -9.71
C PRO A 172 -6.77 -28.56 -10.36
N ALA A 173 -6.30 -28.74 -11.61
CA ALA A 173 -5.56 -27.70 -12.33
C ALA A 173 -6.45 -26.50 -12.67
N LEU A 174 -7.68 -26.75 -13.15
CA LEU A 174 -8.64 -25.67 -13.42
C LEU A 174 -9.10 -24.96 -12.15
N LYS A 175 -9.28 -25.69 -11.05
CA LYS A 175 -9.61 -25.10 -9.74
C LYS A 175 -8.47 -24.24 -9.20
N SER A 176 -7.22 -24.62 -9.45
CA SER A 176 -6.06 -23.78 -9.14
C SER A 176 -6.08 -22.52 -9.99
N LEU A 177 -6.31 -22.64 -11.31
CA LEU A 177 -6.35 -21.51 -12.25
C LEU A 177 -7.47 -20.52 -11.94
N TYR A 178 -8.72 -20.98 -11.92
CA TYR A 178 -9.93 -20.14 -11.79
C TYR A 178 -10.36 -19.87 -10.35
N GLY A 179 -9.84 -20.61 -9.38
CA GLY A 179 -10.32 -20.53 -8.01
C GLY A 179 -11.73 -21.10 -7.85
N LYS A 180 -12.43 -20.68 -6.80
CA LYS A 180 -13.80 -21.08 -6.52
C LYS A 180 -14.79 -20.03 -7.02
N ASN A 181 -15.98 -20.45 -7.42
CA ASN A 181 -17.09 -19.55 -7.72
C ASN A 181 -17.75 -19.08 -6.41
N GLU A 182 -17.07 -18.19 -5.69
CA GLU A 182 -17.54 -17.61 -4.44
C GLU A 182 -17.47 -16.08 -4.55
N PHE A 183 -18.57 -15.40 -4.25
CA PHE A 183 -18.60 -13.94 -4.20
C PHE A 183 -18.38 -13.49 -2.76
N ASN A 184 -17.12 -13.24 -2.41
CA ASN A 184 -16.75 -12.73 -1.09
C ASN A 184 -16.57 -11.20 -1.16
N ILE A 185 -17.46 -10.47 -0.52
CA ILE A 185 -17.26 -9.03 -0.28
C ILE A 185 -16.50 -8.91 1.04
N PRO A 186 -15.22 -8.51 1.03
CA PRO A 186 -14.50 -8.25 2.27
C PRO A 186 -15.20 -7.10 3.00
N ILE A 187 -15.67 -7.38 4.22
CA ILE A 187 -16.18 -6.34 5.11
C ILE A 187 -14.96 -5.73 5.79
N PRO A 188 -14.69 -4.44 5.57
CA PRO A 188 -13.55 -3.79 6.20
C PRO A 188 -13.72 -3.82 7.71
N SER A 189 -12.63 -4.09 8.41
CA SER A 189 -12.61 -4.05 9.87
C SER A 189 -12.68 -2.61 10.39
N PHE A 190 -13.15 -2.43 11.63
CA PHE A 190 -13.16 -1.13 12.29
C PHE A 190 -11.78 -0.45 12.24
N SER A 191 -10.70 -1.19 12.45
CA SER A 191 -9.34 -0.65 12.43
C SER A 191 -8.89 -0.17 11.06
N GLU A 192 -9.35 -0.81 9.98
CA GLU A 192 -9.05 -0.37 8.61
C GLU A 192 -9.76 0.93 8.31
N LEU A 193 -11.07 1.00 8.59
CA LEU A 193 -11.88 2.21 8.41
C LEU A 193 -11.38 3.37 9.28
N PHE A 194 -11.11 3.10 10.56
CA PHE A 194 -10.56 4.10 11.47
C PHE A 194 -9.17 4.55 11.02
N GLY A 195 -8.34 3.65 10.50
CA GLY A 195 -7.04 4.01 9.94
C GLY A 195 -7.15 4.92 8.72
N GLU A 196 -8.11 4.67 7.83
CA GLU A 196 -8.38 5.54 6.67
C GLU A 196 -8.79 6.94 7.12
N HIS A 197 -9.72 7.04 8.07
CA HIS A 197 -10.17 8.31 8.65
C HIS A 197 -9.07 9.03 9.44
N ALA A 198 -8.32 8.30 10.28
CA ALA A 198 -7.27 8.87 11.12
C ALA A 198 -6.07 9.38 10.30
N THR A 199 -5.88 8.85 9.09
CA THR A 199 -4.87 9.38 8.17
C THR A 199 -5.40 10.52 7.31
N ALA A 200 -6.67 10.90 7.41
CA ALA A 200 -7.18 12.05 6.69
C ALA A 200 -6.40 13.33 7.06
N PRO A 201 -5.94 14.13 6.08
CA PRO A 201 -5.13 15.32 6.37
C PRO A 201 -5.78 16.28 7.37
N PHE A 202 -7.10 16.40 7.34
CA PHE A 202 -7.87 17.23 8.28
C PHE A 202 -7.75 16.71 9.72
N PHE A 203 -7.97 15.42 9.94
CA PHE A 203 -7.88 14.81 11.28
C PHE A 203 -6.45 14.91 11.83
N VAL A 204 -5.44 14.62 11.01
CA VAL A 204 -4.03 14.77 11.40
C VAL A 204 -3.72 16.22 11.82
N PHE A 205 -4.23 17.21 11.07
CA PHE A 205 -4.05 18.62 11.41
C PHE A 205 -4.72 18.98 12.74
N GLN A 206 -5.93 18.48 13.01
CA GLN A 206 -6.62 18.70 14.29
C GLN A 206 -5.82 18.16 15.47
N ILE A 207 -5.30 16.92 15.37
CA ILE A 207 -4.46 16.32 16.41
C ILE A 207 -3.20 17.15 16.64
N PHE A 208 -2.56 17.62 15.56
CA PHE A 208 -1.38 18.48 15.65
C PHE A 208 -1.70 19.81 16.36
N CYS A 209 -2.81 20.47 16.01
CA CYS A 209 -3.24 21.68 16.70
C CYS A 209 -3.48 21.43 18.19
N VAL A 210 -4.21 20.37 18.55
CA VAL A 210 -4.46 20.05 19.97
C VAL A 210 -3.16 19.75 20.72
N ALA A 211 -2.18 19.11 20.07
CA ALA A 211 -0.86 18.88 20.65
C ALA A 211 -0.10 20.19 20.92
N LEU A 212 -0.16 21.17 20.01
CA LEU A 212 0.43 22.49 20.24
C LEU A 212 -0.24 23.22 21.42
N TRP A 213 -1.56 23.15 21.53
CA TRP A 213 -2.30 23.72 22.68
C TRP A 213 -2.00 23.00 24.00
N CYS A 214 -1.57 21.74 23.96
CA CYS A 214 -1.15 21.00 25.15
C CYS A 214 0.22 21.47 25.69
N LEU A 215 1.07 22.07 24.86
CA LEU A 215 2.43 22.50 25.22
C LEU A 215 2.47 23.88 25.91
N ASP A 216 1.39 24.66 25.84
CA ASP A 216 1.29 26.04 26.32
C ASP A 216 0.47 26.17 27.63
N GLU A 217 0.54 25.17 28.53
CA GLU A 217 -0.12 25.11 29.86
C GLU A 217 -1.59 24.59 29.94
N TYR A 218 -2.33 24.48 28.83
CA TYR A 218 -3.73 23.97 28.85
C TYR A 218 -3.86 22.45 28.67
N TRP A 219 -2.99 21.66 29.29
CA TRP A 219 -2.93 20.20 29.08
C TRP A 219 -4.27 19.48 29.40
N TYR A 220 -4.99 19.93 30.44
CA TYR A 220 -6.26 19.29 30.83
C TYR A 220 -7.37 19.50 29.81
N TYR A 221 -7.59 20.74 29.37
CA TYR A 221 -8.61 21.06 28.37
C TYR A 221 -8.26 20.46 27.00
N SER A 222 -6.97 20.53 26.62
CA SER A 222 -6.48 19.93 25.38
C SER A 222 -6.67 18.41 25.36
N LEU A 223 -6.42 17.72 26.48
CA LEU A 223 -6.65 16.27 26.57
C LEU A 223 -8.14 15.91 26.47
N PHE A 224 -9.02 16.71 27.09
CA PHE A 224 -10.47 16.52 26.95
C PHE A 224 -10.93 16.74 25.50
N THR A 225 -10.45 17.78 24.83
CA THR A 225 -10.73 18.04 23.42
C THR A 225 -10.22 16.90 22.53
N LEU A 226 -9.01 16.39 22.78
CA LEU A 226 -8.45 15.23 22.08
C LEU A 226 -9.36 14.00 22.22
N PHE A 227 -9.81 13.70 23.44
CA PHE A 227 -10.72 12.60 23.70
C PHE A 227 -12.05 12.77 22.94
N MET A 228 -12.65 13.96 22.96
CA MET A 228 -13.88 14.24 22.22
C MET A 228 -13.71 14.05 20.72
N LEU A 229 -12.60 14.49 20.13
CA LEU A 229 -12.29 14.29 18.71
C LEU A 229 -12.20 12.80 18.34
N VAL A 230 -11.47 12.01 19.15
CA VAL A 230 -11.35 10.56 18.91
C VAL A 230 -12.69 9.86 19.05
N MET A 231 -13.48 10.20 20.07
CA MET A 231 -14.82 9.62 20.25
C MET A 231 -15.77 9.96 19.10
N PHE A 232 -15.70 11.19 18.57
CA PHE A 232 -16.46 11.59 17.41
C PHE A 232 -16.11 10.76 16.17
N GLU A 233 -14.81 10.62 15.84
CA GLU A 233 -14.39 9.77 14.71
C GLU A 233 -14.78 8.30 14.92
N CYS A 234 -14.63 7.76 16.13
CA CYS A 234 -15.10 6.41 16.44
C CYS A 234 -16.60 6.25 16.17
N THR A 235 -17.41 7.26 16.51
CA THR A 235 -18.86 7.23 16.25
C THR A 235 -19.16 7.32 14.76
N VAL A 236 -18.42 8.13 14.00
CA VAL A 236 -18.55 8.24 12.54
C VAL A 236 -18.16 6.95 11.83
N VAL A 237 -17.11 6.28 12.29
CA VAL A 237 -16.61 5.03 11.69
C VAL A 237 -17.49 3.82 12.04
N CYS A 238 -18.10 3.80 13.23
CA CYS A 238 -19.02 2.74 13.66
C CYS A 238 -20.47 2.92 13.18
N GLY A 239 -20.82 4.11 12.66
CA GLY A 239 -22.17 4.50 12.29
C GLY A 239 -22.59 4.18 10.86
#